data_AF-A0A317J9I7-F1
#
_entry.id   AF-A0A317J9I7-F1
#
_cell.length_a   1.000
_cell.length_b   1.000
_cell.length_c   1.000
_cell.angle_alpha   90.00
_cell.angle_beta   90.00
_cell.angle_gamma   90.00
#
_symmetry.space_group_name_H-M   'P 1'
#
loop_
_entity.id
_entity.type
_entity.pdbx_description
1 polymer ?
#
loop_
_entity_poly.entity_id
_entity_poly.type
_entity_poly.pdbx_seq_one_letter_code
_entity_poly.pdbx_strand_id
1 'polypeptide(L)'
;MEQTIPLDLPEDLTGKQHELEKRRDELLERFGKAARKQKHSRCRRLFRELHLINQVLAFLDQLAADQAKAKSKGQPKSAVSSLFLHHCFKELTADEREQFFFITGPEIDGTLMLNQRIEFAHEKRSVAGASGDTGSTHRLLMMLEAFKHRLLGHFHSHPGKGASATQPSGIDENFQRRLEKAGHVGVAAIFSHDGWVRFFRLDRQVDINIFGEGVERHEAKLFRLTNLDQVDRQGDPGRS
;
A
#
# COMPACT_ATOMS: atom_id res chain seq x y z
N MET A 1 20.83 -20.10 7.57
CA MET A 1 20.73 -18.77 8.21
C MET A 1 20.25 -17.82 7.14
N GLU A 2 19.14 -17.13 7.37
CA GLU A 2 18.94 -15.75 6.93
C GLU A 2 17.69 -15.22 7.64
N GLN A 3 17.92 -14.50 8.74
CA GLN A 3 16.90 -13.79 9.49
C GLN A 3 16.76 -12.40 8.85
N THR A 4 15.65 -12.14 8.17
CA THR A 4 15.25 -10.80 7.74
C THR A 4 14.50 -10.12 8.87
N ILE A 5 15.24 -9.33 9.64
CA ILE A 5 14.77 -8.42 10.69
C ILE A 5 13.93 -7.31 10.02
N PRO A 6 12.77 -6.90 10.56
CA PRO A 6 12.06 -5.74 10.05
C PRO A 6 12.91 -4.50 10.32
N LEU A 7 13.42 -3.88 9.26
CA LEU A 7 14.14 -2.62 9.37
C LEU A 7 13.11 -1.49 9.49
N ASP A 8 12.61 -1.31 10.71
CA ASP A 8 12.02 -0.04 11.12
C ASP A 8 13.12 1.01 10.92
N LEU A 9 13.00 1.81 9.85
CA LEU A 9 13.95 2.88 9.59
C LEU A 9 13.62 4.01 10.58
N PRO A 10 14.49 4.28 11.57
CA PRO A 10 14.20 5.27 12.59
C PRO A 10 14.05 6.66 11.95
N GLU A 11 13.32 7.56 12.61
CA GLU A 11 13.15 8.99 12.27
C GLU A 11 14.47 9.79 12.14
N ASP A 12 15.63 9.13 12.23
CA ASP A 12 16.97 9.68 12.14
C ASP A 12 17.85 9.01 11.05
N LEU A 13 17.27 8.77 9.87
CA LEU A 13 18.04 8.34 8.69
C LEU A 13 19.12 9.36 8.31
N THR A 14 18.80 10.65 8.43
CA THR A 14 19.71 11.75 8.10
C THR A 14 20.88 11.82 9.08
N GLY A 15 20.65 11.65 10.39
CA GLY A 15 21.72 11.60 11.39
C GLY A 15 22.60 10.36 11.23
N LYS A 16 22.01 9.19 10.93
CA LYS A 16 22.79 7.98 10.61
C LYS A 16 23.62 8.12 9.33
N GLN A 17 23.08 8.76 8.30
CA GLN A 17 23.82 9.04 7.06
C GLN A 17 25.00 9.98 7.34
N HIS A 18 24.77 11.04 8.11
CA HIS A 18 25.84 11.96 8.54
C HIS A 18 26.92 11.27 9.40
N GLU A 19 26.52 10.36 10.29
CA GLU A 19 27.46 9.56 11.09
C GLU A 19 28.33 8.65 10.20
N LEU A 20 27.74 7.99 9.20
CA LEU A 20 28.45 7.14 8.25
C LEU A 20 29.41 7.93 7.36
N GLU A 21 29.03 9.14 6.93
CA GLU A 21 29.90 10.05 6.19
C GLU A 21 31.10 10.48 7.02
N LYS A 22 30.88 10.90 8.27
CA LYS A 22 31.95 11.25 9.20
C LYS A 22 32.91 10.08 9.42
N ARG A 23 32.37 8.87 9.61
CA ARG A 23 33.17 7.65 9.79
C ARG A 23 33.97 7.28 8.54
N ARG A 24 33.43 7.48 7.34
CA ARG A 24 34.16 7.32 6.07
C ARG A 24 35.37 8.25 6.03
N ASP A 25 35.18 9.51 6.38
CA ASP A 25 36.25 10.52 6.31
C ASP A 25 37.37 10.21 7.31
N GLU A 26 37.04 9.77 8.53
CA GLU A 26 38.02 9.27 9.50
C GLU A 26 38.78 8.04 9.00
N LEU A 27 38.11 7.11 8.33
CA LEU A 27 38.75 5.92 7.76
C LEU A 27 39.66 6.27 6.57
N LEU A 28 39.29 7.23 5.74
CA LEU A 28 40.14 7.75 4.66
C LEU A 28 41.42 8.36 5.22
N GLU A 29 41.33 9.16 6.29
CA GLU A 29 42.51 9.74 6.94
C GLU A 29 43.42 8.65 7.53
N ARG A 30 42.84 7.65 8.20
CA ARG A 30 43.58 6.51 8.78
C ARG A 30 44.21 5.64 7.69
N PHE A 31 43.54 5.47 6.56
CA PHE A 31 44.04 4.76 5.39
C PHE A 31 45.25 5.49 4.79
N GLY A 32 45.13 6.81 4.56
CA GLY A 32 46.24 7.64 4.07
C GLY A 32 47.47 7.59 4.98
N LYS A 33 47.26 7.67 6.31
CA LYS A 33 48.35 7.51 7.29
C LYS A 33 48.98 6.12 7.26
N ALA A 34 48.19 5.06 7.06
CA ALA A 34 48.70 3.68 6.98
C ALA A 34 49.46 3.40 5.67
N ALA A 35 48.98 3.97 4.56
CA ALA A 35 49.61 3.85 3.24
C ALA A 35 50.97 4.54 3.20
N ARG A 36 51.07 5.77 3.75
CA ARG A 36 52.36 6.50 3.88
C ARG A 36 53.37 5.74 4.74
N LYS A 37 52.92 5.00 5.74
CA LYS A 37 53.76 4.15 6.61
C LYS A 37 53.97 2.73 6.08
N GLN A 38 53.57 2.45 4.84
CA GLN A 38 53.69 1.14 4.16
C GLN A 38 53.14 -0.05 4.97
N LYS A 39 52.10 0.17 5.80
CA LYS A 39 51.49 -0.89 6.61
C LYS A 39 50.44 -1.66 5.82
N HIS A 40 50.88 -2.55 4.93
CA HIS A 40 50.04 -3.25 3.96
C HIS A 40 48.85 -4.01 4.57
N SER A 41 49.03 -4.74 5.68
CA SER A 41 47.96 -5.46 6.37
C SER A 41 46.87 -4.52 6.92
N ARG A 42 47.30 -3.39 7.48
CA ARG A 42 46.41 -2.34 8.00
C ARG A 42 45.66 -1.61 6.89
N CYS A 43 46.31 -1.38 5.74
CA CYS A 43 45.67 -0.82 4.56
C CYS A 43 44.58 -1.74 4.02
N ARG A 44 44.83 -3.05 3.88
CA ARG A 44 43.82 -4.01 3.42
C ARG A 44 42.58 -4.02 4.32
N ARG A 45 42.78 -3.98 5.64
CA ARG A 45 41.67 -3.93 6.61
C ARG A 45 40.84 -2.66 6.45
N LEU A 46 41.49 -1.50 6.42
CA LEU A 46 40.82 -0.21 6.28
C LEU A 46 40.12 -0.06 4.93
N PHE A 47 40.69 -0.62 3.85
CA PHE A 47 40.07 -0.63 2.53
C PHE A 47 38.75 -1.41 2.52
N ARG A 48 38.70 -2.59 3.17
CA ARG A 48 37.45 -3.36 3.28
C ARG A 48 36.37 -2.60 4.06
N GLU A 49 36.77 -1.93 5.14
CA GLU A 49 35.83 -1.13 5.95
C GLU A 49 35.32 0.08 5.16
N LEU A 50 36.19 0.78 4.43
CA LEU A 50 35.81 1.86 3.51
C LEU A 50 34.87 1.38 2.40
N HIS A 51 35.17 0.21 1.81
CA HIS A 51 34.34 -0.36 0.75
C HIS A 51 32.92 -0.66 1.26
N LEU A 52 32.80 -1.25 2.45
CA LEU A 52 31.50 -1.54 3.06
C LEU A 52 30.72 -0.26 3.35
N ILE A 53 31.35 0.76 3.94
CA ILE A 53 30.66 2.03 4.22
C ILE A 53 30.21 2.70 2.93
N ASN A 54 31.03 2.70 1.88
CA ASN A 54 30.65 3.27 0.59
C ASN A 54 29.49 2.50 -0.06
N GLN A 55 29.44 1.17 0.08
CA GLN A 55 28.29 0.38 -0.40
C GLN A 55 27.01 0.76 0.34
N VAL A 56 27.07 0.91 1.67
CA VAL A 56 25.92 1.30 2.49
C VAL A 56 25.45 2.72 2.12
N LEU A 57 26.37 3.68 1.98
CA LEU A 57 26.03 5.05 1.57
C LEU A 57 25.39 5.07 0.17
N ALA A 58 25.97 4.36 -0.81
CA ALA A 58 25.40 4.28 -2.15
C ALA A 58 23.99 3.65 -2.16
N PHE A 59 23.75 2.65 -1.31
CA PHE A 59 22.43 2.07 -1.14
C PHE A 59 21.42 3.06 -0.53
N LEU A 60 21.84 3.83 0.48
CA LEU A 60 20.99 4.87 1.07
C LEU A 60 20.66 5.98 0.06
N ASP A 61 21.64 6.42 -0.73
CA ASP A 61 21.42 7.41 -1.79
C ASP A 61 20.44 6.89 -2.85
N GLN A 62 20.54 5.60 -3.20
CA GLN A 62 19.65 4.98 -4.15
C GLN A 62 18.21 4.86 -3.60
N LEU A 63 18.05 4.49 -2.34
CA LEU A 63 16.75 4.52 -1.67
C LEU A 63 16.15 5.93 -1.64
N ALA A 64 16.95 6.94 -1.31
CA ALA A 64 16.51 8.33 -1.31
C ALA A 64 16.12 8.81 -2.70
N ALA A 65 16.90 8.44 -3.73
CA ALA A 65 16.60 8.76 -5.13
C ALA A 65 15.33 8.06 -5.62
N ASP A 66 15.10 6.80 -5.23
CA ASP A 66 13.90 6.05 -5.58
C ASP A 66 12.66 6.63 -4.88
N GLN A 67 12.78 7.04 -3.62
CA GLN A 67 11.73 7.80 -2.93
C GLN A 67 11.46 9.17 -3.56
N ALA A 68 12.50 9.90 -3.94
CA ALA A 68 12.36 11.19 -4.62
C ALA A 68 11.72 11.02 -6.00
N LYS A 69 12.10 9.99 -6.76
CA LYS A 69 11.45 9.62 -8.02
C LYS A 69 9.99 9.25 -7.81
N ALA A 70 9.67 8.49 -6.77
CA ALA A 70 8.30 8.14 -6.39
C ALA A 70 7.46 9.36 -5.95
N LYS A 71 8.09 10.41 -5.39
CA LYS A 71 7.45 11.70 -5.11
C LYS A 71 7.31 12.61 -6.34
N SER A 72 8.21 12.48 -7.32
CA SER A 72 8.24 13.29 -8.56
C SER A 72 7.32 12.78 -9.66
N LYS A 73 7.05 11.47 -9.70
CA LYS A 73 5.89 10.93 -10.43
C LYS A 73 4.66 11.46 -9.70
N GLY A 74 3.80 12.20 -10.39
CA GLY A 74 2.59 12.80 -9.82
C GLY A 74 1.75 11.80 -9.02
N GLN A 75 0.76 12.29 -8.26
CA GLN A 75 -0.08 11.46 -7.38
C GLN A 75 -0.46 10.14 -8.08
N PRO A 76 -0.25 8.97 -7.41
CA PRO A 76 -0.52 7.68 -8.04
C PRO A 76 -1.98 7.62 -8.47
N LYS A 77 -2.20 7.65 -9.78
CA LYS A 77 -3.53 7.59 -10.37
C LYS A 77 -4.06 6.19 -10.19
N SER A 78 -5.24 6.08 -9.60
CA SER A 78 -5.92 4.80 -9.44
C SER A 78 -7.03 4.71 -10.44
N ALA A 79 -7.26 3.54 -11.01
CA ALA A 79 -8.37 3.32 -11.91
C ALA A 79 -9.09 2.02 -11.59
N VAL A 80 -10.42 2.03 -11.75
CA VAL A 80 -11.28 0.91 -11.41
C VAL A 80 -12.42 0.82 -12.43
N SER A 81 -12.85 -0.40 -12.76
CA SER A 81 -14.02 -0.61 -13.62
C SER A 81 -15.31 -0.44 -12.81
N SER A 82 -16.33 0.20 -13.39
CA SER A 82 -17.65 0.25 -12.78
C SER A 82 -18.23 -1.14 -12.53
N LEU A 83 -18.02 -2.11 -13.43
CA LEU A 83 -18.44 -3.50 -13.23
C LEU A 83 -17.79 -4.13 -12.00
N PHE A 84 -16.49 -3.90 -11.80
CA PHE A 84 -15.79 -4.40 -10.62
C PHE A 84 -16.35 -3.78 -9.33
N LEU A 85 -16.68 -2.48 -9.33
CA LEU A 85 -17.33 -1.84 -8.18
C LEU A 85 -18.71 -2.43 -7.88
N HIS A 86 -19.50 -2.76 -8.91
CA HIS A 86 -20.80 -3.41 -8.71
C HIS A 86 -20.65 -4.82 -8.13
N HIS A 87 -19.65 -5.58 -8.59
CA HIS A 87 -19.34 -6.90 -8.04
C HIS A 87 -18.90 -6.78 -6.58
N CYS A 88 -18.00 -5.85 -6.27
CA CYS A 88 -17.59 -5.57 -4.89
C CYS A 88 -18.79 -5.18 -4.02
N PHE A 89 -19.67 -4.28 -4.49
CA PHE A 89 -20.87 -3.89 -3.76
C PHE A 89 -21.75 -5.10 -3.44
N LYS A 90 -22.11 -5.90 -4.46
CA LYS A 90 -22.99 -7.06 -4.28
C LYS A 90 -22.44 -8.04 -3.26
N GLU A 91 -21.14 -8.31 -3.27
CA GLU A 91 -20.52 -9.22 -2.32
C GLU A 91 -20.36 -8.60 -0.92
N LEU A 92 -19.93 -7.33 -0.84
CA LEU A 92 -19.69 -6.65 0.44
C LEU A 92 -20.99 -6.40 1.22
N THR A 93 -22.11 -6.19 0.53
CA THR A 93 -23.41 -5.90 1.15
C THR A 93 -24.36 -7.10 1.13
N ALA A 94 -23.87 -8.31 0.81
CA ALA A 94 -24.67 -9.53 0.79
C ALA A 94 -25.12 -9.98 2.20
N ASP A 95 -24.39 -9.58 3.24
CA ASP A 95 -24.70 -9.86 4.65
C ASP A 95 -24.96 -8.51 5.37
N GLU A 96 -25.76 -8.53 6.43
CA GLU A 96 -25.97 -7.37 7.31
C GLU A 96 -24.71 -6.99 8.09
N ARG A 97 -23.71 -7.88 8.11
CA ARG A 97 -22.41 -7.65 8.73
C ARG A 97 -21.43 -7.04 7.74
N GLU A 98 -20.70 -6.04 8.23
CA GLU A 98 -19.55 -5.44 7.56
C GLU A 98 -18.57 -6.51 7.05
N GLN A 99 -18.40 -6.53 5.73
CA GLN A 99 -17.44 -7.36 5.01
C GLN A 99 -16.22 -6.54 4.63
N PHE A 100 -15.10 -7.21 4.42
CA PHE A 100 -13.82 -6.56 4.12
C PHE A 100 -13.05 -7.35 3.07
N PHE A 101 -12.51 -6.66 2.06
CA PHE A 101 -11.71 -7.23 0.97
C PHE A 101 -10.41 -6.48 0.77
N PHE A 102 -9.36 -7.22 0.40
CA PHE A 102 -8.14 -6.64 -0.13
C PHE A 102 -8.16 -6.62 -1.65
N ILE A 103 -7.59 -5.56 -2.23
CA ILE A 103 -7.60 -5.29 -3.66
C ILE A 103 -6.17 -5.25 -4.18
N THR A 104 -5.93 -5.93 -5.30
CA THR A 104 -4.68 -5.90 -6.07
C THR A 104 -4.97 -5.69 -7.56
N GLY A 105 -3.89 -5.60 -8.32
CA GLY A 105 -3.91 -5.51 -9.78
C GLY A 105 -2.58 -5.00 -10.33
N PRO A 106 -2.48 -4.85 -11.65
CA PRO A 106 -1.28 -4.36 -12.31
C PRO A 106 -1.13 -2.84 -12.20
N GLU A 107 0.10 -2.36 -12.39
CA GLU A 107 0.40 -0.96 -12.67
C GLU A 107 0.69 -0.82 -14.16
N ILE A 108 -0.07 0.01 -14.87
CA ILE A 108 0.06 0.25 -16.32
C ILE A 108 0.24 1.75 -16.53
N ASP A 109 1.35 2.14 -17.15
CA ASP A 109 1.70 3.56 -17.42
C ASP A 109 1.61 4.47 -16.18
N GLY A 110 1.98 3.94 -15.01
CA GLY A 110 1.91 4.66 -13.73
C GLY A 110 0.50 4.79 -13.13
N THR A 111 -0.49 4.11 -13.71
CA THR A 111 -1.84 3.99 -13.19
C THR A 111 -2.02 2.64 -12.49
N LEU A 112 -2.46 2.67 -11.24
CA LEU A 112 -2.75 1.49 -10.43
C LEU A 112 -4.15 0.99 -10.77
N MET A 113 -4.26 -0.23 -11.31
CA MET A 113 -5.54 -0.81 -11.72
C MET A 113 -6.12 -1.65 -10.58
N LEU A 114 -7.23 -1.20 -9.99
CA LEU A 114 -7.97 -1.93 -8.97
C LEU A 114 -8.95 -2.88 -9.68
N ASN A 115 -8.58 -4.14 -9.87
CA ASN A 115 -9.39 -5.07 -10.65
C ASN A 115 -9.47 -6.49 -10.09
N GLN A 116 -8.71 -6.80 -9.05
CA GLN A 116 -8.70 -8.13 -8.48
C GLN A 116 -8.90 -8.06 -6.96
N ARG A 117 -9.92 -8.78 -6.49
CA ARG A 117 -10.12 -9.03 -5.06
C ARG A 117 -9.29 -10.24 -4.62
N ILE A 118 -8.83 -10.22 -3.38
CA ILE A 118 -8.17 -11.37 -2.76
C ILE A 118 -9.03 -11.84 -1.59
N GLU A 119 -9.56 -13.06 -1.72
CA GLU A 119 -10.30 -13.74 -0.65
C GLU A 119 -9.32 -14.44 0.30
N PHE A 120 -9.58 -14.41 1.61
CA PHE A 120 -8.88 -15.25 2.57
C PHE A 120 -9.84 -15.92 3.57
N ALA A 121 -9.61 -17.20 3.82
CA ALA A 121 -10.53 -18.10 4.52
C ALA A 121 -10.79 -17.75 6.01
N HIS A 122 -9.99 -16.88 6.63
CA HIS A 122 -10.09 -16.58 8.07
C HIS A 122 -10.74 -15.23 8.42
N GLU A 123 -11.09 -14.41 7.42
CA GLU A 123 -11.52 -13.02 7.64
C GLU A 123 -13.04 -12.77 7.47
N LYS A 124 -13.88 -13.81 7.56
CA LYS A 124 -15.34 -13.64 7.77
C LYS A 124 -15.71 -12.99 9.12
N ARG A 125 -14.76 -12.34 9.81
CA ARG A 125 -14.93 -11.67 11.10
C ARG A 125 -14.49 -10.21 10.97
N SER A 126 -15.45 -9.36 10.58
CA SER A 126 -15.60 -7.90 10.77
C SER A 126 -14.35 -6.99 10.80
N VAL A 127 -14.49 -5.73 10.41
CA VAL A 127 -13.44 -4.69 10.54
C VAL A 127 -12.87 -4.60 11.97
N ALA A 128 -13.69 -4.87 13.00
CA ALA A 128 -13.25 -5.02 14.38
C ALA A 128 -12.27 -6.18 14.60
N GLY A 129 -12.43 -7.30 13.89
CA GLY A 129 -11.57 -8.49 13.98
C GLY A 129 -10.33 -8.45 13.08
N ALA A 130 -10.44 -7.93 11.85
CA ALA A 130 -9.31 -7.78 10.93
C ALA A 130 -8.25 -6.79 11.45
N SER A 131 -8.67 -5.77 12.22
CA SER A 131 -7.74 -4.88 12.92
C SER A 131 -6.85 -5.59 13.97
N GLY A 132 -7.27 -6.78 14.43
CA GLY A 132 -6.66 -7.61 15.47
C GLY A 132 -5.91 -8.86 14.99
N ASP A 133 -6.14 -9.36 13.76
CA ASP A 133 -5.34 -10.47 13.19
C ASP A 133 -4.22 -9.94 12.27
N THR A 134 -3.18 -9.38 12.88
CA THR A 134 -1.96 -8.97 12.17
C THR A 134 -1.29 -10.12 11.40
N GLY A 135 -1.57 -11.38 11.75
CA GLY A 135 -1.01 -12.56 11.09
C GLY A 135 -1.62 -12.84 9.71
N SER A 136 -2.91 -12.59 9.51
CA SER A 136 -3.58 -12.78 8.20
C SER A 136 -3.11 -11.75 7.18
N THR A 137 -3.11 -10.47 7.56
CA THR A 137 -2.65 -9.37 6.70
C THR A 137 -1.19 -9.53 6.32
N HIS A 138 -0.32 -9.96 7.26
CA HIS A 138 1.09 -10.18 6.96
C HIS A 138 1.30 -11.30 5.93
N ARG A 139 0.60 -12.43 6.05
CA ARG A 139 0.67 -13.52 5.07
C ARG A 139 0.20 -13.10 3.69
N LEU A 140 -0.85 -12.28 3.62
CA LEU A 140 -1.32 -11.70 2.37
C LEU A 140 -0.24 -10.84 1.71
N LEU A 141 0.40 -9.94 2.47
CA LEU A 141 1.45 -9.08 1.96
C LEU A 141 2.66 -9.90 1.47
N MET A 142 3.05 -10.95 2.20
CA MET A 142 4.10 -11.87 1.76
C MET A 142 3.74 -12.59 0.45
N MET A 143 2.49 -13.07 0.32
CA MET A 143 2.03 -13.71 -0.91
C MET A 143 2.08 -12.73 -2.09
N LEU A 144 1.55 -11.51 -1.91
CA LEU A 144 1.60 -10.47 -2.93
C LEU A 144 3.04 -10.19 -3.37
N GLU A 145 3.96 -10.05 -2.40
CA GLU A 145 5.38 -9.83 -2.67
C GLU A 145 6.03 -11.00 -3.42
N ALA A 146 5.69 -12.25 -3.07
CA ALA A 146 6.22 -13.43 -3.74
C ALA A 146 5.87 -13.46 -5.24
N PHE A 147 4.67 -12.99 -5.60
CA PHE A 147 4.22 -12.87 -6.98
C PHE A 147 4.48 -11.48 -7.60
N LYS A 148 5.19 -10.60 -6.89
CA LYS A 148 5.49 -9.22 -7.33
C LYS A 148 4.24 -8.37 -7.60
N HIS A 149 3.14 -8.69 -6.94
CA HIS A 149 1.94 -7.86 -6.91
C HIS A 149 2.00 -6.87 -5.75
N ARG A 150 1.24 -5.77 -5.89
CA ARG A 150 1.14 -4.73 -4.85
C ARG A 150 -0.24 -4.78 -4.22
N LEU A 151 -0.31 -4.48 -2.93
CA LEU A 151 -1.59 -4.15 -2.31
C LEU A 151 -2.03 -2.77 -2.81
N LEU A 152 -3.13 -2.71 -3.56
CA LEU A 152 -3.63 -1.50 -4.21
C LEU A 152 -4.82 -0.89 -3.46
N GLY A 153 -5.44 -1.61 -2.54
CA GLY A 153 -6.49 -1.06 -1.72
C GLY A 153 -7.13 -2.06 -0.78
N HIS A 154 -8.08 -1.58 -0.02
CA HIS A 154 -8.99 -2.40 0.75
C HIS A 154 -10.38 -1.79 0.75
N PHE A 155 -11.39 -2.62 0.56
CA PHE A 155 -12.78 -2.21 0.42
C PHE A 155 -13.62 -2.89 1.50
N HIS A 156 -14.56 -2.16 2.08
CA HIS A 156 -15.46 -2.72 3.08
C HIS A 156 -16.84 -2.07 3.04
N SER A 157 -17.81 -2.70 3.70
CA SER A 157 -19.19 -2.21 3.78
C SER A 157 -19.56 -1.72 5.17
N HIS A 158 -20.30 -0.62 5.24
CA HIS A 158 -21.02 -0.21 6.43
C HIS A 158 -22.51 -0.54 6.25
N PRO A 159 -23.18 -1.10 7.26
CA PRO A 159 -24.59 -1.52 7.16
C PRO A 159 -25.59 -0.37 7.01
N GLY A 160 -25.13 0.88 7.15
CA GLY A 160 -25.95 2.07 6.99
C GLY A 160 -26.35 2.36 5.53
N LYS A 161 -27.24 3.35 5.37
CA LYS A 161 -27.67 3.88 4.08
C LYS A 161 -27.29 5.35 3.95
N GLY A 162 -27.11 5.79 2.70
CA GLY A 162 -26.79 7.16 2.34
C GLY A 162 -25.30 7.48 2.36
N ALA A 163 -24.97 8.66 1.84
CA ALA A 163 -23.60 9.13 1.72
C ALA A 163 -22.85 9.26 3.06
N SER A 164 -23.55 9.54 4.17
CA SER A 164 -22.95 9.65 5.50
C SER A 164 -22.52 8.30 6.07
N ALA A 165 -23.16 7.20 5.64
CA ALA A 165 -22.78 5.84 6.05
C ALA A 165 -21.46 5.37 5.42
N THR A 166 -20.85 6.17 4.55
CA THR A 166 -19.53 5.87 3.95
C THR A 166 -18.38 6.60 4.63
N GLN A 167 -18.63 7.21 5.79
CA GLN A 167 -17.58 7.92 6.53
C GLN A 167 -16.66 6.93 7.25
N PRO A 168 -15.33 7.12 7.18
CA PRO A 168 -14.41 6.25 7.88
C PRO A 168 -14.57 6.42 9.40
N SER A 169 -14.60 5.29 10.10
CA SER A 169 -14.52 5.23 11.55
C SER A 169 -13.06 5.39 12.01
N GLY A 170 -12.85 5.61 13.32
CA GLY A 170 -11.49 5.64 13.88
C GLY A 170 -10.70 4.34 13.68
N ILE A 171 -11.38 3.19 13.55
CA ILE A 171 -10.73 1.90 13.26
C ILE A 171 -10.24 1.89 11.80
N ASP A 172 -11.07 2.35 10.88
CA ASP A 172 -10.76 2.43 9.44
C ASP A 172 -9.56 3.35 9.20
N GLU A 173 -9.58 4.52 9.85
CA GLU A 173 -8.48 5.48 9.75
C GLU A 173 -7.19 4.91 10.34
N ASN A 174 -7.25 4.25 11.49
CA ASN A 174 -6.06 3.65 12.10
C ASN A 174 -5.48 2.52 11.23
N PHE A 175 -6.33 1.71 10.61
CA PHE A 175 -5.88 0.68 9.67
C PHE A 175 -5.22 1.31 8.43
N GLN A 176 -5.88 2.26 7.78
CA GLN A 176 -5.32 2.96 6.63
C GLN A 176 -4.01 3.68 6.97
N ARG A 177 -3.93 4.33 8.14
CA ARG A 177 -2.71 5.01 8.61
C ARG A 177 -1.56 4.04 8.81
N ARG A 178 -1.80 2.82 9.31
CA ARG A 178 -0.77 1.79 9.45
C ARG A 178 -0.22 1.39 8.08
N LEU A 179 -1.10 1.16 7.09
CA LEU A 179 -0.69 0.82 5.72
C LEU A 179 0.10 1.97 5.07
N GLU A 180 -0.37 3.20 5.19
CA GLU A 180 0.31 4.37 4.62
C GLU A 180 1.67 4.62 5.28
N LYS A 181 1.80 4.46 6.60
CA LYS A 181 3.09 4.53 7.31
C LYS A 181 4.08 3.46 6.85
N ALA A 182 3.58 2.26 6.53
CA ALA A 182 4.38 1.19 5.94
C ALA A 182 4.71 1.43 4.44
N GLY A 183 4.33 2.57 3.87
CA GLY A 183 4.64 2.94 2.49
C GLY A 183 3.69 2.36 1.45
N HIS A 184 2.58 1.73 1.86
CA HIS A 184 1.60 1.23 0.91
C HIS A 184 0.88 2.37 0.19
N VAL A 185 0.71 2.22 -1.11
CA VAL A 185 0.01 3.19 -1.97
C VAL A 185 -1.50 2.91 -2.07
N GLY A 186 -2.00 1.95 -1.30
CA GLY A 186 -3.37 1.48 -1.44
C GLY A 186 -4.42 2.53 -1.06
N VAL A 187 -5.54 2.53 -1.78
CA VAL A 187 -6.71 3.36 -1.49
C VAL A 187 -7.77 2.54 -0.76
N ALA A 188 -8.40 3.14 0.23
CA ALA A 188 -9.52 2.54 0.94
C ALA A 188 -10.85 2.91 0.26
N ALA A 189 -11.84 2.02 0.29
CA ALA A 189 -13.21 2.36 -0.12
C ALA A 189 -14.26 1.80 0.84
N ILE A 190 -15.26 2.64 1.18
CA ILE A 190 -16.37 2.26 2.05
C ILE A 190 -17.66 2.28 1.24
N PHE A 191 -18.37 1.15 1.25
CA PHE A 191 -19.64 0.94 0.59
C PHE A 191 -20.78 1.04 1.60
N SER A 192 -21.84 1.79 1.31
CA SER A 192 -23.10 1.70 2.05
C SER A 192 -23.99 0.62 1.43
N HIS A 193 -25.00 0.14 2.17
CA HIS A 193 -25.92 -0.89 1.68
C HIS A 193 -26.88 -0.43 0.57
N ASP A 194 -26.97 0.87 0.31
CA ASP A 194 -27.78 1.47 -0.75
C ASP A 194 -26.94 2.00 -1.93
N GLY A 195 -25.67 1.60 -2.01
CA GLY A 195 -24.84 1.81 -3.21
C GLY A 195 -24.01 3.08 -3.21
N TRP A 196 -23.83 3.77 -2.07
CA TRP A 196 -22.84 4.83 -1.98
C TRP A 196 -21.45 4.25 -1.78
N VAL A 197 -20.45 4.87 -2.40
CA VAL A 197 -19.05 4.49 -2.27
C VAL A 197 -18.21 5.72 -2.01
N ARG A 198 -17.39 5.68 -0.95
CA ARG A 198 -16.41 6.72 -0.67
C ARG A 198 -15.01 6.15 -0.69
N PHE A 199 -14.15 6.77 -1.49
CA PHE A 199 -12.73 6.44 -1.52
C PHE A 199 -11.94 7.40 -0.64
N PHE A 200 -10.98 6.87 0.12
CA PHE A 200 -10.17 7.72 0.97
C PHE A 200 -8.72 7.23 1.14
N ARG A 201 -7.90 8.21 1.48
CA ARG A 201 -6.53 8.13 1.97
C ARG A 201 -6.34 9.26 2.97
N LEU A 202 -5.40 9.09 3.89
CA LEU A 202 -5.12 10.08 4.94
C LEU A 202 -3.90 10.92 4.60
N ASP A 203 -2.91 10.33 3.92
CA ASP A 203 -1.64 10.99 3.56
C ASP A 203 -1.73 11.94 2.35
N ARG A 204 -2.70 11.75 1.45
CA ARG A 204 -2.84 12.54 0.22
C ARG A 204 -4.26 12.54 -0.34
N GLN A 205 -4.50 13.38 -1.36
CA GLN A 205 -5.74 13.32 -2.13
C GLN A 205 -5.81 12.03 -2.96
N VAL A 206 -7.03 11.53 -3.14
CA VAL A 206 -7.32 10.35 -3.93
C VAL A 206 -7.69 10.79 -5.33
N ASP A 207 -6.91 10.36 -6.33
CA ASP A 207 -7.24 10.50 -7.74
C ASP A 207 -7.68 9.14 -8.28
N ILE A 208 -9.00 8.94 -8.35
CA ILE A 208 -9.63 7.72 -8.86
C ILE A 208 -10.39 8.03 -10.15
N ASN A 209 -10.05 7.27 -11.19
CA ASN A 209 -10.81 7.21 -12.43
C ASN A 209 -11.69 5.96 -12.46
N ILE A 210 -12.98 6.13 -12.74
CA ILE A 210 -13.92 5.02 -12.86
C ILE A 210 -14.22 4.83 -14.34
N PHE A 211 -13.91 3.65 -14.88
CA PHE A 211 -14.16 3.30 -16.27
C PHE A 211 -15.51 2.63 -16.44
N GLY A 212 -16.31 3.12 -17.38
CA GLY A 212 -17.64 2.62 -17.69
C GLY A 212 -18.76 3.49 -17.12
N GLU A 213 -20.00 3.06 -17.32
CA GLU A 213 -21.21 3.72 -16.83
C GLU A 213 -21.75 3.00 -15.57
N GLY A 214 -22.84 3.51 -15.00
CA GLY A 214 -23.45 2.96 -13.77
C GLY A 214 -22.85 3.50 -12.48
N VAL A 215 -22.02 4.55 -12.55
CA VAL A 215 -21.48 5.22 -11.36
C VAL A 215 -21.55 6.72 -11.54
N GLU A 216 -22.23 7.39 -10.63
CA GLU A 216 -22.38 8.84 -10.60
C GLU A 216 -21.41 9.45 -9.58
N ARG A 217 -20.64 10.46 -10.00
CA ARG A 217 -19.77 11.21 -9.11
C ARG A 217 -20.55 12.36 -8.47
N HIS A 218 -20.60 12.37 -7.14
CA HIS A 218 -21.24 13.45 -6.36
C HIS A 218 -20.22 14.45 -5.81
N GLU A 219 -19.09 13.95 -5.31
CA GLU A 219 -17.98 14.78 -4.82
C GLU A 219 -16.65 14.22 -5.32
N ALA A 220 -15.54 14.86 -4.93
CA ALA A 220 -14.21 14.42 -5.34
C ALA A 220 -13.94 12.94 -5.04
N LYS A 221 -14.45 12.46 -3.90
CA LYS A 221 -14.22 11.12 -3.32
C LYS A 221 -15.48 10.29 -3.13
N LEU A 222 -16.65 10.85 -3.45
CA LEU A 222 -17.96 10.25 -3.18
C LEU A 222 -18.68 9.95 -4.48
N PHE A 223 -19.13 8.71 -4.59
CA PHE A 223 -19.77 8.16 -5.77
C PHE A 223 -21.04 7.41 -5.36
N ARG A 224 -21.95 7.24 -6.32
CA ARG A 224 -23.15 6.44 -6.18
C ARG A 224 -23.23 5.44 -7.32
N LEU A 225 -23.36 4.16 -6.98
CA LEU A 225 -23.64 3.11 -7.93
C LEU A 225 -25.12 3.22 -8.36
N THR A 226 -25.35 3.15 -9.66
CA THR A 226 -26.69 3.18 -10.28
C THR A 226 -26.95 1.88 -11.01
N ASN A 227 -28.21 1.60 -11.35
CA ASN A 227 -28.59 0.35 -12.04
C ASN A 227 -28.27 -0.94 -11.27
N LEU A 228 -28.28 -0.89 -9.93
CA LEU A 228 -28.00 -2.05 -9.06
C LEU A 228 -28.84 -3.28 -9.42
N ASP A 229 -30.11 -3.09 -9.80
CA ASP A 229 -31.05 -4.16 -10.15
C ASP A 229 -30.81 -4.80 -11.54
N GLN A 230 -30.03 -4.16 -12.42
CA GLN A 230 -29.78 -4.68 -13.77
C GLN A 230 -28.68 -5.73 -13.81
N VAL A 231 -27.76 -5.71 -12.84
CA VAL A 231 -26.66 -6.69 -12.72
C VAL A 231 -27.19 -8.09 -12.37
N ASP A 232 -28.32 -8.18 -11.66
CA ASP A 232 -28.93 -9.45 -11.28
C ASP A 232 -29.65 -10.19 -12.42
N ARG A 233 -30.05 -9.48 -13.48
CA ARG A 233 -30.87 -10.08 -14.56
C ARG A 233 -30.08 -10.87 -15.59
N GLN A 234 -28.75 -10.81 -15.59
CA GLN A 234 -27.91 -11.57 -16.53
C GLN A 234 -27.32 -12.86 -15.94
N GLY A 235 -27.61 -13.18 -14.67
CA GLY A 235 -27.05 -14.33 -13.96
C GLY A 235 -27.94 -15.58 -13.88
N ASP A 236 -29.21 -15.53 -14.30
CA ASP A 236 -30.13 -16.67 -14.22
C ASP A 236 -30.67 -17.07 -15.60
N PRO A 237 -30.02 -18.01 -16.32
CA PRO A 237 -30.55 -18.57 -17.56
C PRO A 237 -31.65 -19.62 -17.32
N GLY A 238 -32.26 -19.69 -16.12
CA GLY A 238 -32.98 -20.88 -15.69
C GLY A 238 -34.31 -20.67 -14.98
N ARG A 239 -35.17 -19.74 -15.41
CA ARG A 239 -36.62 -19.79 -15.09
C ARG A 239 -37.48 -19.34 -16.27
N SER A 240 -37.86 -20.31 -17.10
CA SER A 240 -39.08 -20.31 -17.90
C SER A 240 -40.07 -21.27 -17.27
#